data_AF-A0A848G3R3-F1
#
_entry.id   AF-A0A848G3R3-F1
#
_cell.length_a   1.000
_cell.length_b   1.000
_cell.length_c   1.000
_cell.angle_alpha   90.00
_cell.angle_beta   90.00
_cell.angle_gamma   90.00
#
_symmetry.space_group_name_H-M   'P 1'
#
loop_
_entity.id
_entity.type
_entity.pdbx_description
1 polymer ?
#
loop_
_entity_poly.entity_id
_entity_poly.type
_entity_poly.pdbx_seq_one_letter_code
_entity_poly.pdbx_strand_id
1 'polypeptide(L)'
;MSKIITPSVGRKVWFRLNGITELEKPRSGAEMVPARSFPQVIDMAKPLDATVVHVWNDRMVNLQILDHYGNPFIATSVTLLQEGDTPPQFGFYAEWMPYQLGQAKKEADEAVTA
;
A
#
# COMPACT_ATOMS: atom_id res chain seq x y z
N MET A 1 -5.11 3.23 -23.03
CA MET A 1 -3.91 2.65 -22.42
C MET A 1 -3.99 2.93 -20.94
N SER A 2 -3.92 1.91 -20.08
CA SER A 2 -3.94 2.09 -18.63
C SER A 2 -2.76 2.97 -18.23
N LYS A 3 -3.04 4.15 -17.66
CA LYS A 3 -2.01 5.10 -17.28
C LYS A 3 -1.33 4.57 -16.01
N ILE A 4 -0.07 4.17 -16.14
CA ILE A 4 0.73 3.74 -14.99
C ILE A 4 1.15 4.99 -14.23
N ILE A 5 0.83 5.03 -12.94
CA ILE A 5 1.33 6.07 -12.04
C ILE A 5 2.63 5.54 -11.42
N THR A 6 3.74 6.17 -11.75
CA THR A 6 5.05 5.86 -11.16
C THR A 6 5.01 6.13 -9.64
N PRO A 7 5.29 5.11 -8.81
CA PRO A 7 5.30 5.28 -7.37
C PRO A 7 6.55 6.04 -6.90
N SER A 8 6.41 6.74 -5.78
CA SER A 8 7.50 7.44 -5.11
C SER A 8 7.35 7.33 -3.59
N VAL A 9 8.48 7.41 -2.89
CA VAL A 9 8.51 7.36 -1.42
C VAL A 9 7.72 8.54 -0.84
N GLY A 10 6.95 8.29 0.21
CA GLY A 10 6.11 9.27 0.88
C GLY A 10 4.69 9.40 0.31
N ARG A 11 4.40 8.81 -0.87
CA ARG A 11 3.03 8.74 -1.36
C ARG A 11 2.18 7.78 -0.52
N LYS A 12 0.90 8.12 -0.40
CA LYS A 12 -0.07 7.36 0.39
C LYS A 12 -0.88 6.44 -0.50
N VAL A 13 -1.07 5.21 -0.05
CA VAL A 13 -1.83 4.18 -0.74
C VAL A 13 -2.78 3.53 0.25
N TRP A 14 -3.84 2.94 -0.27
CA TRP A 14 -4.67 2.02 0.50
C TRP A 14 -4.00 0.66 0.49
N PHE A 15 -3.91 0.03 1.67
CA PHE A 15 -3.45 -1.34 1.81
C PHE A 15 -4.64 -2.26 2.10
N ARG A 16 -4.76 -3.35 1.34
CA ARG A 16 -5.87 -4.29 1.46
C ARG A 16 -5.36 -5.69 1.77
N LEU A 17 -6.02 -6.30 2.74
CA LEU A 17 -5.88 -7.72 3.05
C LEU A 17 -6.82 -8.49 2.15
N ASN A 18 -6.34 -9.58 1.54
CA ASN A 18 -7.17 -10.45 0.71
C ASN A 18 -6.91 -11.93 1.04
N GLY A 19 -7.64 -12.46 2.01
CA GLY A 19 -7.56 -13.88 2.35
C GLY A 19 -6.32 -14.32 3.14
N ILE A 20 -5.35 -13.43 3.41
CA ILE A 20 -4.31 -13.60 4.43
C ILE A 20 -4.10 -12.31 5.21
N THR A 21 -3.62 -12.43 6.45
CA THR A 21 -3.50 -11.29 7.37
C THR A 21 -2.19 -11.26 8.16
N GLU A 22 -1.24 -12.15 7.93
CA GLU A 22 0.03 -12.13 8.67
C GLU A 22 0.98 -11.07 8.13
N LEU A 23 1.32 -10.08 8.97
CA LEU A 23 2.32 -9.06 8.68
C LEU A 23 3.37 -8.97 9.79
N GLU A 24 4.50 -8.34 9.49
CA GLU A 24 5.50 -8.06 10.51
C GLU A 24 5.11 -6.78 11.27
N LYS A 25 5.08 -6.87 12.61
CA LYS A 25 4.95 -5.70 13.47
C LYS A 25 6.34 -5.08 13.67
N PRO A 26 6.49 -3.74 13.69
CA PRO A 26 7.74 -3.11 14.06
C PRO A 26 8.15 -3.59 15.45
N ARG A 27 9.41 -4.00 15.57
CA ARG A 27 9.95 -4.52 16.84
C ARG A 27 9.84 -3.44 17.91
N SER A 28 9.09 -3.72 18.97
CA SER A 28 9.31 -3.02 20.24
C SER A 28 10.54 -3.64 20.91
N GLY A 29 11.35 -2.83 21.59
CA GLY A 29 12.66 -3.26 22.13
C GLY A 29 12.65 -4.47 23.09
N ALA A 30 11.47 -5.00 23.45
CA ALA A 30 11.30 -6.17 24.30
C ALA A 30 11.09 -7.49 23.52
N GLU A 31 10.76 -7.48 22.22
CA GLU A 31 10.51 -8.69 21.43
C GLU A 31 11.71 -9.02 20.52
N MET A 32 12.52 -9.99 20.95
CA MET A 32 13.68 -10.48 20.19
C MET A 32 13.37 -11.53 19.12
N VAL A 33 12.10 -11.87 18.91
CA VAL A 33 11.62 -12.77 17.84
C VAL A 33 10.77 -11.97 16.87
N PRO A 34 10.86 -12.14 15.54
CA PRO A 34 9.90 -11.54 14.62
C PRO A 34 8.51 -12.13 14.87
N ALA A 35 7.74 -11.49 15.75
CA ALA A 35 6.34 -11.82 15.96
C ALA A 35 5.56 -11.37 14.73
N ARG A 36 5.38 -12.26 13.76
CA ARG A 36 4.35 -12.08 12.74
C ARG A 36 3.02 -11.91 13.48
N SER A 37 2.41 -10.76 13.29
CA SER A 37 1.20 -10.32 13.97
C SER A 37 0.18 -9.88 12.94
N PHE A 38 -1.07 -9.93 13.33
CA PHE A 38 -2.17 -9.56 12.45
C PHE A 38 -2.49 -8.08 12.64
N PRO A 39 -2.48 -7.24 11.57
CA PRO A 39 -3.03 -5.90 11.67
C PRO A 39 -4.51 -6.04 12.06
N GLN A 40 -4.92 -5.26 13.05
CA GLN A 40 -6.30 -5.34 13.50
C GLN A 40 -7.19 -4.64 12.49
N VAL A 41 -8.26 -5.28 12.05
CA VAL A 41 -9.21 -4.71 11.09
C VAL A 41 -10.62 -4.98 11.59
N ILE A 42 -11.42 -3.93 11.76
CA ILE A 42 -12.84 -4.05 12.15
C ILE A 42 -13.66 -4.63 10.99
N ASP A 43 -13.34 -4.23 9.77
CA ASP A 43 -14.05 -4.61 8.54
C ASP A 43 -13.04 -4.90 7.43
N MET A 44 -12.92 -6.17 7.04
CA MET A 44 -11.99 -6.63 6.01
C MET A 44 -12.25 -6.02 4.62
N ALA A 45 -13.43 -5.44 4.39
CA ALA A 45 -13.71 -4.71 3.15
C ALA A 45 -13.09 -3.30 3.13
N LYS A 46 -12.65 -2.78 4.29
CA LYS A 46 -12.03 -1.46 4.39
C LYS A 46 -10.52 -1.53 4.23
N PRO A 47 -9.92 -0.62 3.44
CA PRO A 47 -8.48 -0.53 3.35
C PRO A 47 -7.88 0.06 4.63
N LEU A 48 -6.63 -0.29 4.90
CA LEU A 48 -5.77 0.36 5.89
C LEU A 48 -4.99 1.51 5.26
N ASP A 49 -4.61 2.49 6.07
CA ASP A 49 -3.70 3.55 5.66
C ASP A 49 -2.30 2.99 5.48
N ALA A 50 -1.64 3.34 4.37
CA ALA A 50 -0.26 2.95 4.12
C ALA A 50 0.53 4.04 3.41
N THR A 51 1.83 4.07 3.70
CA THR A 51 2.79 5.00 3.11
C THR A 51 3.88 4.22 2.41
N VAL A 52 4.21 4.60 1.18
CA VAL A 52 5.32 4.02 0.42
C VAL A 52 6.64 4.41 1.07
N VAL A 53 7.41 3.41 1.52
CA VAL A 53 8.73 3.61 2.14
C VAL A 53 9.88 3.16 1.24
N HIS A 54 9.59 2.30 0.25
CA HIS A 54 10.56 1.87 -0.75
C HIS A 54 9.86 1.51 -2.06
N VAL A 55 10.50 1.76 -3.19
CA VAL A 55 10.00 1.43 -4.53
C VAL A 55 10.96 0.45 -5.19
N TRP A 56 10.45 -0.73 -5.54
CA TRP A 56 11.20 -1.71 -6.33
C TRP A 56 11.06 -1.45 -7.83
N ASN A 57 9.83 -1.16 -8.27
CA ASN A 57 9.46 -0.81 -9.64
C ASN A 57 8.03 -0.21 -9.65
N ASP A 58 7.47 0.06 -10.83
CA ASP A 58 6.15 0.68 -11.01
C ASP A 58 4.96 -0.11 -10.45
N ARG A 59 5.16 -1.39 -10.09
CA ARG A 59 4.12 -2.32 -9.63
C ARG A 59 4.43 -2.93 -8.26
N MET A 60 5.55 -2.59 -7.62
CA MET A 60 5.95 -3.20 -6.36
C MET A 60 6.66 -2.24 -5.42
N VAL A 61 6.20 -2.20 -4.16
CA VAL A 61 6.64 -1.27 -3.12
C VAL A 61 6.76 -1.95 -1.76
N ASN A 62 7.50 -1.34 -0.83
CA ASN A 62 7.38 -1.66 0.59
C ASN A 62 6.59 -0.54 1.28
N LEU A 63 5.82 -0.92 2.30
CA LEU A 63 4.87 -0.04 2.97
C LEU A 63 5.08 -0.03 4.48
N GLN A 64 4.91 1.16 5.05
CA GLN A 64 4.50 1.32 6.44
C GLN A 64 2.97 1.41 6.48
N ILE A 65 2.34 0.52 7.24
CA ILE A 65 0.88 0.41 7.34
C ILE A 65 0.45 0.81 8.75
N LEU A 66 -0.68 1.50 8.87
CA LEU A 66 -1.34 1.77 10.14
C LEU A 66 -2.68 1.01 10.18
N ASP A 67 -2.87 0.21 11.22
CA ASP A 67 -4.16 -0.43 11.47
C ASP A 67 -5.20 0.58 11.99
N HIS A 68 -6.44 0.15 12.24
CA HIS A 68 -7.50 1.06 12.68
C HIS A 68 -7.29 1.68 14.09
N TYR A 69 -6.38 1.11 14.89
CA TYR A 69 -5.96 1.70 16.16
C TYR A 69 -4.76 2.64 16.00
N GLY A 70 -4.18 2.72 14.80
CA GLY A 70 -2.93 3.43 14.54
C GLY A 70 -1.69 2.61 14.91
N ASN A 71 -1.81 1.29 15.11
CA ASN A 71 -0.62 0.45 15.31
C ASN A 71 0.14 0.32 14.00
N PRO A 72 1.47 0.50 14.02
CA PRO A 72 2.27 0.35 12.82
C PRO A 72 2.52 -1.12 12.49
N PHE A 73 2.56 -1.41 11.20
CA PHE A 73 2.92 -2.69 10.57
C PHE A 73 3.83 -2.41 9.38
N ILE A 74 4.62 -3.40 8.99
CA ILE A 74 5.42 -3.37 7.76
C ILE A 74 4.98 -4.48 6.81
N ALA A 75 4.96 -4.14 5.52
CA ALA A 75 4.79 -5.11 4.45
C ALA A 75 5.83 -4.83 3.36
N THR A 76 6.54 -5.87 2.95
CA THR A 76 7.54 -5.80 1.89
C THR A 76 7.01 -6.50 0.63
N SER A 77 7.53 -6.08 -0.54
CA SER A 77 7.19 -6.67 -1.83
C SER A 77 5.68 -6.67 -2.11
N VAL A 78 5.01 -5.56 -1.79
CA VAL A 78 3.56 -5.38 -1.97
C VAL A 78 3.28 -4.99 -3.41
N THR A 79 2.43 -5.77 -4.07
CA THR A 79 1.89 -5.44 -5.40
C THR A 79 1.06 -4.17 -5.33
N LEU A 80 1.41 -3.18 -6.13
CA LEU A 80 0.67 -1.92 -6.31
C LEU A 80 -0.18 -2.00 -7.56
N LEU A 81 -1.50 -2.11 -7.38
CA LEU A 81 -2.46 -2.13 -8.47
C LEU A 81 -2.54 -0.76 -9.14
N GLN A 82 -2.59 -0.78 -10.45
CA GLN A 82 -2.89 0.37 -11.30
C GLN A 82 -4.31 0.25 -11.86
N GLU A 83 -4.77 1.30 -12.56
CA GLU A 83 -6.10 1.32 -13.15
C GLU A 83 -6.32 0.16 -14.13
N GLY A 84 -7.35 -0.65 -13.87
CA GLY A 84 -7.72 -1.80 -14.68
C GLY A 84 -7.04 -3.12 -14.27
N ASP A 85 -6.17 -3.12 -13.26
CA ASP A 85 -5.62 -4.36 -12.72
C ASP A 85 -6.68 -5.11 -11.88
N THR A 86 -6.57 -6.44 -11.88
CA THR A 86 -7.36 -7.30 -10.99
C THR A 86 -6.57 -7.58 -9.70
N PRO A 87 -7.21 -7.48 -8.52
CA PRO A 87 -6.57 -7.89 -7.28
C PRO A 87 -6.11 -9.35 -7.29
N PRO A 88 -4.98 -9.69 -6.64
CA PRO A 88 -4.54 -11.08 -6.49
C PRO A 88 -5.58 -11.88 -5.72
N GLN A 89 -5.80 -13.16 -6.04
CA GLN A 89 -6.84 -13.99 -5.42
C GLN A 89 -6.67 -14.16 -3.90
N PHE A 90 -5.42 -14.27 -3.46
CA PHE A 90 -5.02 -14.33 -2.05
C PHE A 90 -3.81 -13.44 -1.84
N GLY A 91 -3.57 -12.99 -0.61
CA GLY A 91 -2.45 -12.12 -0.31
C GLY A 91 -2.86 -10.82 0.37
N PHE A 92 -2.08 -9.81 0.02
CA PHE A 92 -2.38 -8.42 0.26
C PHE A 92 -1.91 -7.62 -0.95
N TYR A 93 -2.45 -6.43 -1.12
CA TYR A 93 -2.06 -5.53 -2.21
C TYR A 93 -2.26 -4.09 -1.77
N ALA A 94 -1.71 -3.18 -2.57
CA ALA A 94 -1.94 -1.76 -2.45
C ALA A 94 -2.66 -1.22 -3.67
N GLU A 95 -3.43 -0.16 -3.46
CA GLU A 95 -4.05 0.61 -4.53
C GLU A 95 -3.92 2.11 -4.23
N TRP A 96 -3.90 2.92 -5.28
CA TRP A 96 -3.82 4.37 -5.13
C TRP A 96 -5.05 4.95 -4.44
N MET A 97 -4.85 5.85 -3.48
CA MET A 97 -5.95 6.64 -2.94
C MET A 97 -6.53 7.56 -4.03
N PRO A 98 -7.85 7.86 -4.03
CA PRO A 98 -8.51 8.63 -5.08
C PRO A 98 -7.86 9.99 -5.35
N TYR A 99 -7.34 10.65 -4.31
CA TYR A 99 -6.68 11.94 -4.48
C TYR A 99 -5.30 11.82 -5.16
N GLN A 100 -4.58 10.70 -4.98
CA GLN A 100 -3.32 10.44 -5.69
C GLN A 100 -3.57 10.24 -7.19
N LEU A 101 -4.65 9.54 -7.53
CA LEU A 101 -5.11 9.41 -8.91
C LEU A 101 -5.42 10.79 -9.51
N GLY A 102 -6.12 11.64 -8.75
CA GLY A 102 -6.42 13.02 -9.15
C GLY A 102 -5.17 13.87 -9.36
N GLN A 103 -4.17 13.76 -8.49
CA GLN A 103 -2.88 14.45 -8.62
C GLN A 103 -2.12 13.98 -9.87
N ALA A 104 -1.98 12.67 -10.07
CA ALA A 104 -1.31 12.11 -11.24
C ALA A 104 -2.04 12.45 -12.55
N LYS A 105 -3.36 12.61 -12.53
CA LYS A 105 -4.13 13.10 -13.68
C LYS A 105 -3.71 14.53 -14.03
N LYS A 106 -3.75 15.44 -13.06
CA LYS A 106 -3.37 16.85 -13.25
C LYS A 106 -1.94 17.00 -13.77
N GLU A 107 -0.98 16.31 -13.14
CA GLU A 107 0.43 16.36 -13.53
C GLU A 107 0.65 15.97 -15.00
N ALA A 108 -0.08 14.98 -15.51
CA ALA A 108 0.05 14.60 -16.92
C ALA A 108 -0.69 15.53 -17.87
N ASP A 109 -1.84 16.07 -17.47
CA ASP A 109 -2.55 17.06 -18.29
C ASP A 109 -1.68 18.30 -18.48
N GLU A 110 -1.00 18.76 -17.40
CA GLU A 110 -0.04 19.86 -17.46
C GLU A 110 1.19 19.55 -18.33
N ALA A 111 1.73 18.33 -18.23
CA ALA A 111 2.87 17.89 -19.04
C ALA A 111 2.58 17.77 -20.54
N VAL A 112 1.32 17.58 -20.95
CA VAL A 112 0.90 17.54 -22.36
C VAL A 112 0.75 18.95 -22.94
N THR A 113 0.48 19.95 -22.10
CA THR A 113 0.29 21.34 -22.53
C THR A 113 1.56 22.19 -22.53
N ALA A 114 2.67 21.67 -21.99
CA ALA A 114 3.98 22.32 -21.93
C ALA A 114 4.89 21.88 -23.08
#